data_AF-W4P7R2-F1
#
_entry.id   AF-W4P7R2-F1
#
_cell.length_a   1.000
_cell.length_b   1.000
_cell.length_c   1.000
_cell.angle_alpha   90.00
_cell.angle_beta   90.00
_cell.angle_gamma   90.00
#
_symmetry.space_group_name_H-M   'P 1'
#
loop_
_entity.id
_entity.type
_entity.pdbx_description
1 polymer ?
#
loop_
_entity_poly.entity_id
_entity_poly.type
_entity_poly.pdbx_seq_one_letter_code
_entity_poly.pdbx_strand_id
1 'polypeptide(L)'
;MKIHEFDPLIYPRKLWVVVGTDTFSDRFEGVSEWDDTADAIVDCVYDKQRDLGGVLVRFKSKKSMTVSTISHESLHVAMNIFDYIGAKADPLNQEPLAYLVGWIADNINQVRIGKFKE
;
A
#
# COMPACT_ATOMS: atom_id res chain seq x y z
N MET A 1 3.11 15.69 6.98
CA MET A 1 2.80 14.78 5.85
C MET A 1 1.34 14.34 5.93
N LYS A 2 0.72 13.98 4.80
CA LYS A 2 -0.67 13.50 4.74
C LYS A 2 -0.67 11.98 4.51
N ILE A 3 -1.45 11.27 5.31
CA ILE A 3 -1.74 9.85 5.11
C ILE A 3 -3.00 9.77 4.24
N HIS A 4 -2.89 9.09 3.10
CA HIS A 4 -4.02 8.80 2.21
C HIS A 4 -4.52 7.40 2.49
N GLU A 5 -5.83 7.22 2.61
CA GLU A 5 -6.46 5.95 2.99
C GLU A 5 -7.45 5.50 1.93
N PHE A 6 -7.43 4.21 1.64
CA PHE A 6 -8.32 3.57 0.67
C PHE A 6 -8.87 2.27 1.25
N ASP A 7 -10.14 1.99 0.97
CA ASP A 7 -10.83 0.77 1.38
C ASP A 7 -11.13 -0.10 0.17
N PRO A 8 -10.53 -1.30 0.06
CA PRO A 8 -10.82 -2.21 -1.04
C PRO A 8 -12.21 -2.85 -0.96
N LEU A 9 -12.95 -2.68 0.15
CA LEU A 9 -14.30 -3.20 0.44
C LEU A 9 -14.38 -4.73 0.52
N ILE A 10 -13.96 -5.43 -0.54
CA ILE A 10 -13.99 -6.89 -0.65
C ILE A 10 -12.82 -7.57 0.07
N TYR A 11 -11.73 -6.84 0.33
CA TYR A 11 -10.55 -7.35 1.04
C TYR A 11 -10.47 -6.73 2.44
N PRO A 12 -10.24 -7.52 3.51
CA PRO A 12 -10.30 -7.05 4.89
C PRO A 12 -9.02 -6.34 5.36
N ARG A 13 -8.41 -5.51 4.52
CA ARG A 13 -7.15 -4.79 4.79
C ARG A 13 -7.19 -3.40 4.17
N LYS A 14 -6.97 -2.36 4.98
CA LYS A 14 -6.86 -0.98 4.46
C LYS A 14 -5.58 -0.80 3.66
N LEU A 15 -5.60 0.14 2.72
CA LEU A 15 -4.41 0.64 2.05
C LEU A 15 -4.14 2.07 2.52
N TRP A 16 -2.93 2.31 3.03
CA TRP A 16 -2.44 3.64 3.33
C TRP A 16 -1.27 4.00 2.42
N VAL A 17 -1.27 5.23 1.91
CA VAL A 17 -0.20 5.74 1.04
C VAL A 17 0.30 7.06 1.59
N VAL A 18 1.62 7.18 1.72
CA VAL A 18 2.31 8.38 2.20
C VAL A 18 3.43 8.75 1.24
N VAL A 19 3.63 10.06 1.06
CA VAL A 19 4.84 10.60 0.45
C VAL A 19 5.72 11.20 1.55
N GLY A 20 6.80 10.50 1.85
CA GLY A 20 7.82 10.82 2.86
C GLY A 20 8.20 9.60 3.71
N THR A 21 9.18 9.80 4.59
CA THR A 21 9.95 8.73 5.23
C THR A 21 9.61 8.51 6.71
N ASP A 22 8.70 9.30 7.26
CA ASP A 22 8.31 9.21 8.68
C ASP A 22 7.72 7.83 9.02
N THR A 23 7.88 7.42 10.28
CA THR A 23 7.36 6.13 10.78
C THR A 23 5.93 6.22 11.29
N PHE A 24 5.42 7.42 11.59
CA PHE A 24 4.06 7.62 12.14
C PHE A 24 3.77 6.75 13.37
N SER A 25 4.78 6.53 14.22
CA SER A 25 4.74 5.59 15.35
C SER A 25 3.63 5.88 16.36
N ASP A 26 3.11 7.11 16.41
CA ASP A 26 1.95 7.47 17.24
C ASP A 26 0.64 6.82 16.76
N ARG A 27 0.52 6.55 15.45
CA ARG A 27 -0.68 5.98 14.83
C ARG A 27 -0.49 4.52 14.43
N PHE A 28 0.60 4.21 13.74
CA PHE A 28 0.84 2.88 13.19
C PHE A 28 1.85 2.09 14.02
N GLU A 29 1.51 0.83 14.28
CA GLU A 29 2.43 -0.19 14.77
C GLU A 29 2.91 -1.06 13.60
N GLY A 30 4.16 -1.54 13.66
CA GLY A 30 4.76 -2.39 12.62
C GLY A 30 5.45 -1.65 11.47
N VAL A 31 5.67 -0.34 11.60
CA VAL A 31 6.36 0.46 10.58
C VAL A 31 7.87 0.28 10.70
N SER A 32 8.52 -0.15 9.63
CA SER A 32 9.98 -0.28 9.59
C SER A 32 10.69 1.09 9.53
N GLU A 33 11.95 1.12 9.96
CA GLU A 33 12.82 2.27 9.73
C GLU A 33 13.06 2.48 8.23
N TRP A 34 13.32 3.72 7.83
CA TRP A 34 13.52 4.04 6.43
C TRP A 34 14.87 3.51 5.91
N ASP A 35 14.84 2.83 4.76
CA ASP A 35 16.02 2.46 3.98
C ASP A 35 16.35 3.57 2.97
N ASP A 36 17.46 4.26 3.16
CA ASP A 36 17.89 5.37 2.31
C ASP A 36 18.16 4.97 0.84
N THR A 37 18.37 3.67 0.58
CA THR A 37 18.55 3.12 -0.75
C THR A 37 17.23 2.82 -1.47
N ALA A 38 16.11 2.80 -0.76
CA ALA A 38 14.79 2.48 -1.31
C ALA A 38 14.08 3.72 -1.90
N ASP A 39 13.30 3.49 -2.96
CA ASP A 39 12.37 4.47 -3.52
C ASP A 39 10.99 4.44 -2.82
N ALA A 40 10.62 3.27 -2.29
CA ALA A 40 9.42 3.04 -1.53
C ALA A 40 9.59 1.85 -0.57
N ILE A 41 8.77 1.79 0.48
CA ILE A 41 8.71 0.69 1.45
C ILE A 41 7.24 0.32 1.66
N VAL A 42 6.97 -0.98 1.77
CA VAL A 42 5.66 -1.56 2.06
C VAL A 42 5.72 -2.29 3.40
N ASP A 43 4.90 -1.87 4.35
CA ASP A 43 4.82 -2.46 5.68
C ASP A 43 3.39 -2.95 5.97
N CYS A 44 3.27 -4.13 6.58
CA CYS A 44 2.04 -4.53 7.24
C CYS A 44 1.93 -3.79 8.58
N VAL A 45 0.86 -3.01 8.76
CA VAL A 45 0.70 -2.14 9.93
C VAL A 45 -0.65 -2.30 10.59
N TYR A 46 -0.70 -1.87 11.85
CA TYR A 46 -1.93 -1.78 12.64
C TYR A 46 -2.16 -0.32 13.08
N ASP A 47 -3.33 0.23 12.78
CA ASP A 47 -3.77 1.56 13.21
C ASP A 47 -4.30 1.49 14.65
N LYS A 48 -3.45 1.88 15.61
CA LYS A 48 -3.72 1.83 17.05
C LYS A 48 -4.91 2.71 17.47
N GLN A 49 -5.24 3.73 16.67
CA GLN A 49 -6.28 4.69 17.03
C GLN A 49 -7.67 4.22 16.61
N ARG A 50 -7.74 3.35 15.59
CA ARG A 50 -9.01 2.93 14.98
C ARG A 50 -9.23 1.42 14.97
N ASP A 51 -8.27 0.65 15.49
CA ASP A 51 -8.33 -0.81 15.52
C ASP A 51 -8.48 -1.43 14.12
N LEU A 52 -7.66 -0.95 13.18
CA LEU A 52 -7.70 -1.38 11.77
C LEU A 52 -6.35 -1.94 11.33
N GLY A 53 -6.38 -3.12 10.73
CA GLY A 53 -5.23 -3.71 10.05
C GLY A 53 -5.15 -3.32 8.57
N GLY A 54 -3.94 -3.12 8.06
CA GLY A 54 -3.75 -2.82 6.64
C GLY A 54 -2.31 -2.77 6.21
N VAL A 55 -2.07 -2.19 5.05
CA VAL A 55 -0.74 -2.08 4.45
C VAL A 55 -0.43 -0.61 4.23
N LEU A 56 0.73 -0.17 4.70
CA LEU A 56 1.25 1.18 4.52
C LEU A 56 2.32 1.16 3.43
N VAL A 57 2.14 2.00 2.40
CA VAL A 57 3.11 2.25 1.36
C VAL A 57 3.68 3.65 1.55
N ARG A 58 4.99 3.75 1.80
CA ARG A 58 5.71 5.01 1.95
C ARG A 58 6.63 5.21 0.75
N PHE A 59 6.46 6.31 0.02
CA PHE A 59 7.34 6.69 -1.09
C PHE A 59 8.29 7.80 -0.64
N LYS A 60 9.57 7.72 -1.00
CA LYS A 60 10.60 8.72 -0.64
C LYS A 60 10.18 10.13 -1.04
N SER A 61 9.62 10.25 -2.25
CA SER A 61 9.10 11.49 -2.81
C SER A 61 8.14 11.22 -3.96
N LYS A 62 7.43 12.26 -4.44
CA LYS A 62 6.63 12.14 -5.67
C LYS A 62 7.44 11.74 -6.90
N LYS A 63 8.75 12.00 -6.94
CA LYS A 63 9.62 11.59 -8.05
C LYS A 63 9.82 10.08 -8.09
N SER A 64 9.82 9.43 -6.93
CA SER A 64 9.94 7.98 -6.77
C SER A 64 8.63 7.25 -7.13
N MET A 65 7.51 7.96 -7.27
CA MET A 65 6.23 7.38 -7.71
C MET A 65 6.19 7.20 -9.25
N THR A 66 7.17 6.48 -9.79
CA THR A 66 7.20 6.11 -11.20
C THR A 66 6.19 4.99 -11.48
N VAL A 67 5.80 4.78 -12.75
CA VAL A 67 4.93 3.64 -13.11
C VAL A 67 5.55 2.32 -12.66
N SER A 68 6.87 2.16 -12.83
CA SER A 68 7.62 0.98 -12.40
C SER A 68 7.50 0.76 -10.89
N THR A 69 7.83 1.77 -10.09
CA THR A 69 7.75 1.68 -8.62
C THR A 69 6.33 1.43 -8.14
N ILE A 70 5.33 2.14 -8.70
CA ILE A 70 3.92 1.92 -8.37
C ILE A 70 3.51 0.47 -8.65
N SER A 71 3.85 -0.08 -9.82
CA SER A 71 3.51 -1.47 -10.15
C SER A 71 4.20 -2.48 -9.21
N HIS A 72 5.46 -2.22 -8.85
CA HIS A 72 6.24 -3.08 -7.95
C HIS A 72 5.62 -3.12 -6.54
N GLU A 73 5.38 -1.96 -5.94
CA GLU A 73 4.78 -1.90 -4.59
C GLU A 73 3.34 -2.41 -4.58
N SER A 74 2.59 -2.22 -5.67
CA SER A 74 1.23 -2.74 -5.78
C SER A 74 1.18 -4.26 -5.71
N LEU A 75 2.19 -4.94 -6.27
CA LEU A 75 2.31 -6.40 -6.15
C LEU A 75 2.61 -6.80 -4.70
N HIS A 76 3.56 -6.14 -4.03
CA HIS A 76 3.86 -6.42 -2.62
C HIS A 76 2.64 -6.26 -1.73
N VAL A 77 1.90 -5.16 -1.88
CA VAL A 77 0.65 -4.93 -1.15
C VAL A 77 -0.37 -6.03 -1.42
N ALA A 78 -0.58 -6.39 -2.70
CA ALA A 78 -1.53 -7.43 -3.07
C ALA A 78 -1.16 -8.80 -2.46
N MET A 79 0.13 -9.14 -2.46
CA MET A 79 0.65 -10.38 -1.87
C MET A 79 0.46 -10.41 -0.35
N ASN A 80 0.66 -9.28 0.35
CA ASN A 80 0.37 -9.18 1.79
C ASN A 80 -1.11 -9.40 2.10
N ILE A 81 -2.02 -8.86 1.28
CA ILE A 81 -3.45 -9.08 1.44
C ILE A 81 -3.82 -10.55 1.17
N PHE A 82 -3.21 -11.16 0.14
CA PHE A 82 -3.42 -12.57 -0.18
C PHE A 82 -3.01 -13.49 0.96
N ASP A 83 -1.80 -13.28 1.51
CA ASP A 83 -1.30 -14.05 2.65
C ASP A 83 -2.25 -13.94 3.84
N TYR A 84 -2.73 -12.72 4.14
CA TYR A 84 -3.68 -12.47 5.23
C TYR A 84 -5.00 -13.24 5.09
N ILE A 85 -5.54 -13.36 3.88
CA ILE A 85 -6.80 -14.08 3.63
C ILE A 85 -6.60 -15.58 3.33
N GLY A 86 -5.36 -16.08 3.37
CA GLY A 86 -5.03 -17.46 2.99
C GLY A 86 -5.18 -17.74 1.48
N ALA A 87 -5.22 -16.71 0.65
CA ALA A 87 -5.21 -16.85 -0.80
C ALA A 87 -3.78 -17.09 -1.31
N LYS A 88 -3.66 -17.72 -2.48
CA LYS A 88 -2.38 -18.00 -3.12
C LYS A 88 -2.36 -17.40 -4.52
N ALA A 89 -1.23 -16.84 -4.91
CA ALA A 89 -0.98 -16.54 -6.31
C ALA A 89 -0.94 -17.85 -7.09
N ASP A 90 -1.86 -18.00 -8.04
CA ASP A 90 -2.03 -19.20 -8.85
C ASP A 90 -1.99 -18.81 -10.34
N PRO A 91 -1.06 -19.34 -11.13
CA PRO A 91 -1.01 -19.11 -12.58
C PRO A 91 -2.29 -19.48 -13.32
N LEU A 92 -3.13 -20.36 -12.77
CA LEU A 92 -4.42 -20.76 -13.32
C LEU A 92 -5.61 -19.96 -12.75
N ASN A 93 -5.39 -19.16 -11.70
CA ASN A 93 -6.39 -18.30 -11.08
C ASN A 93 -5.80 -16.92 -10.74
N GLN A 94 -5.36 -16.21 -11.78
CA GLN A 94 -4.63 -14.95 -11.66
C GLN A 94 -5.52 -13.70 -11.51
N GLU A 95 -6.81 -13.78 -11.85
CA GLU A 95 -7.71 -12.61 -11.92
C GLU A 95 -7.84 -11.86 -10.59
N PRO A 96 -7.99 -12.52 -9.42
CA PRO A 96 -8.09 -11.80 -8.15
C PRO A 96 -6.83 -11.00 -7.82
N LEU A 97 -5.65 -11.53 -8.18
CA LEU A 97 -4.36 -10.85 -7.98
C LEU A 97 -4.24 -9.67 -8.95
N ALA A 98 -4.53 -9.89 -10.23
CA ALA A 98 -4.47 -8.86 -11.27
C ALA A 98 -5.40 -7.68 -10.95
N TYR A 99 -6.63 -7.97 -10.51
CA TYR A 99 -7.58 -6.96 -10.04
C TYR A 99 -7.00 -6.15 -8.89
N LEU A 100 -6.50 -6.83 -7.85
CA LEU A 100 -6.03 -6.16 -6.65
C LEU A 100 -4.81 -5.27 -6.94
N VAL A 101 -3.86 -5.77 -7.73
CA VAL A 101 -2.70 -4.98 -8.20
C VAL A 101 -3.17 -3.74 -8.97
N GLY A 102 -4.14 -3.89 -9.89
CA GLY A 102 -4.70 -2.77 -10.64
C GLY A 102 -5.37 -1.72 -9.76
N TRP A 103 -6.18 -2.17 -8.78
CA TRP A 103 -6.84 -1.29 -7.82
C TRP A 103 -5.84 -0.52 -6.94
N ILE A 104 -4.81 -1.20 -6.42
CA ILE A 104 -3.75 -0.57 -5.61
C ILE A 104 -2.98 0.46 -6.46
N ALA A 105 -2.60 0.09 -7.68
CA ALA A 105 -1.85 0.96 -8.58
C ALA A 105 -2.63 2.24 -8.92
N ASP A 106 -3.95 2.15 -9.18
CA ASP A 106 -4.79 3.32 -9.43
C ASP A 106 -4.83 4.23 -8.20
N ASN A 107 -5.05 3.69 -7.00
CA ASN A 107 -5.10 4.47 -5.76
C ASN A 107 -3.76 5.18 -5.45
N ILE A 108 -2.63 4.49 -5.61
CA ILE A 108 -1.30 5.12 -5.46
C ILE A 108 -1.12 6.21 -6.53
N ASN A 109 -1.54 5.97 -7.77
CA ASN A 109 -1.46 6.97 -8.83
C ASN A 109 -2.36 8.20 -8.56
N GLN A 110 -3.54 8.02 -7.95
CA GLN A 110 -4.38 9.13 -7.49
C GLN A 110 -3.63 10.03 -6.49
N VAL A 111 -2.87 9.45 -5.56
CA VAL A 111 -2.00 10.19 -4.62
C VAL A 111 -0.89 10.93 -5.37
N ARG A 112 -0.25 10.28 -6.35
CA ARG A 112 0.80 10.89 -7.19
C ARG A 112 0.29 12.16 -7.87
N ILE A 113 -0.84 12.06 -8.58
CA ILE A 113 -1.40 13.15 -9.39
C ILE A 113 -2.28 14.13 -8.59
N GLY A 114 -2.61 13.80 -7.35
CA GLY A 114 -3.45 14.63 -6.49
C GLY A 114 -4.93 14.68 -6.89
N LYS A 115 -5.44 13.65 -7.61
CA LYS A 115 -6.84 13.55 -8.02
C LYS A 115 -7.47 12.31 -7.39
N PHE A 116 -8.18 12.52 -6.29
CA PHE A 116 -8.91 11.46 -5.59
C PHE A 116 -10.27 11.30 -6.24
N LYS A 117 -10.64 10.07 -6.63
CA LYS A 117 -12.02 9.75 -7.00
C LYS A 117 -12.83 9.71 -5.70
N GLU A 118 -13.98 10.39 -5.69
CA GLU A 118 -14.96 10.33 -4.59
C GLU A 118 -15.54 8.92 -4.44
#